data_AF-A0AAU5C5E6-F1
#
_entry.id   AF-A0AAU5C5E6-F1
#
_cell.length_a   1.000
_cell.length_b   1.000
_cell.length_c   1.000
_cell.angle_alpha   90.00
_cell.angle_beta   90.00
_cell.angle_gamma   90.00
#
_symmetry.space_group_name_H-M   'P 1'
#
loop_
_entity.id
_entity.type
_entity.pdbx_description
1 polymer ?
#
loop_
_entity_poly.entity_id
_entity_poly.type
_entity_poly.pdbx_seq_one_letter_code
_entity_poly.pdbx_strand_id
1 'polypeptide(L)'
;MSGFWGHGGPYEEWVEFLRRWAGFEPVDPARLPAIEAEAYDGATVARLATHLTAALDTRLQAWADTLVRAVDAATDEFSAGRELAQARTGLRSIRDLAGHHGLPERLRERLTEVVDRQIPELQAQLERLLEEAAREEPEARWVEERRRTLRDNALTAVLAQPSATAPPPGGADAWSYDPAAAPRRRVLRD
;
A
#
# COMPACT_ATOMS: atom_id res chain seq x y z
N MET A 1 38.72 0.26 -22.20
CA MET A 1 37.74 -0.26 -21.23
C MET A 1 36.62 0.75 -21.12
N SER A 2 35.74 0.76 -22.13
CA SER A 2 34.84 1.87 -22.41
C SER A 2 33.38 1.43 -22.23
N GLY A 3 32.66 2.16 -21.38
CA GLY A 3 31.22 2.41 -21.51
C GLY A 3 30.27 1.25 -21.22
N PHE A 4 29.80 1.15 -19.97
CA PHE A 4 28.47 0.64 -19.66
C PHE A 4 27.63 1.74 -19.01
N TRP A 5 27.58 2.90 -19.68
CA TRP A 5 26.57 3.92 -19.46
C TRP A 5 25.46 3.68 -20.48
N GLY A 6 24.80 2.54 -20.36
CA GLY A 6 23.51 2.33 -20.99
C GLY A 6 22.46 2.93 -20.06
N HIS A 7 21.61 3.81 -20.59
CA HIS A 7 20.27 3.92 -20.04
C HIS A 7 19.68 2.50 -19.94
N GLY A 8 19.18 2.10 -18.77
CA GLY A 8 18.62 0.76 -18.52
C GLY A 8 19.46 -0.17 -17.64
N GLY A 9 20.10 0.35 -16.59
CA GLY A 9 20.68 -0.50 -15.53
C GLY A 9 19.66 -0.83 -14.43
N PRO A 10 19.88 -1.87 -13.59
CA PRO A 10 18.93 -2.27 -12.55
C PRO A 10 18.51 -1.13 -11.62
N TYR A 11 19.44 -0.24 -11.24
CA TYR A 11 19.13 0.96 -10.47
C TYR A 11 18.12 1.90 -11.18
N GLU A 12 18.30 2.15 -12.48
CA GLU A 12 17.42 3.05 -13.24
C GLU A 12 16.03 2.44 -13.41
N GLU A 13 15.94 1.12 -13.65
CA GLU A 13 14.67 0.38 -13.67
C GLU A 13 13.92 0.50 -12.35
N TRP A 14 14.62 0.38 -11.22
CA TRP A 14 14.04 0.60 -9.90
C TRP A 14 13.53 2.03 -9.72
N VAL A 15 14.33 3.04 -10.07
CA VAL A 15 13.93 4.44 -9.93
C VAL A 15 12.73 4.79 -10.82
N GLU A 16 12.73 4.30 -12.07
CA GLU A 16 11.60 4.49 -12.99
C GLU A 16 10.34 3.81 -12.46
N PHE A 17 10.45 2.56 -12.03
CA PHE A 17 9.35 1.84 -11.41
C PHE A 17 8.79 2.60 -10.21
N LEU A 18 9.64 3.06 -9.29
CA LEU A 18 9.21 3.75 -8.08
C LEU A 18 8.48 5.05 -8.40
N ARG A 19 8.93 5.80 -9.41
CA ARG A 19 8.25 7.00 -9.88
C ARG A 19 6.85 6.69 -10.41
N ARG A 20 6.74 5.71 -11.29
CA ARG A 20 5.47 5.30 -11.92
C ARG A 20 4.51 4.70 -10.90
N TRP A 21 5.04 3.83 -10.04
CA TRP A 21 4.33 3.24 -8.93
C TRP A 21 3.83 4.34 -7.99
N ALA A 22 4.66 5.28 -7.52
CA ALA A 22 4.20 6.40 -6.71
C ALA A 22 3.12 7.25 -7.40
N GLY A 23 3.16 7.36 -8.74
CA GLY A 23 2.14 7.99 -9.58
C GLY A 23 0.86 7.18 -9.82
N PHE A 24 0.65 6.07 -9.11
CA PHE A 24 -0.52 5.17 -9.26
C PHE A 24 -0.66 4.52 -10.64
N GLU A 25 0.43 4.44 -11.40
CA GLU A 25 0.41 3.67 -12.64
C GLU A 25 0.37 2.16 -12.34
N PRO A 26 -0.33 1.37 -13.18
CA PRO A 26 -0.38 -0.08 -13.06
C PRO A 26 0.94 -0.70 -13.51
N VAL A 27 1.89 -0.80 -12.58
CA VAL A 27 3.21 -1.40 -12.79
C VAL A 27 3.39 -2.65 -11.93
N ASP A 28 3.99 -3.68 -12.53
CA ASP A 28 4.18 -4.99 -11.90
C ASP A 28 5.56 -5.06 -11.21
N PRO A 29 5.63 -5.13 -9.86
CA PRO A 29 6.88 -5.23 -9.14
C PRO A 29 7.63 -6.55 -9.42
N ALA A 30 6.94 -7.61 -9.85
CA ALA A 30 7.58 -8.91 -10.10
C ALA A 30 8.62 -8.89 -11.24
N ARG A 31 8.63 -7.82 -12.04
CA ARG A 31 9.60 -7.62 -13.12
C ARG A 31 10.86 -6.89 -12.69
N LEU A 32 10.93 -6.45 -11.43
CA LEU A 32 12.07 -5.67 -10.95
C LEU A 32 13.33 -6.55 -10.83
N PRO A 33 14.48 -6.06 -11.33
CA PRO A 33 15.73 -6.79 -11.22
C PRO A 33 16.24 -6.80 -9.77
N ALA A 34 17.06 -7.79 -9.43
CA ALA A 34 17.73 -7.81 -8.14
C ALA A 34 18.84 -6.74 -8.08
N ILE A 35 18.96 -6.08 -6.93
CA ILE A 35 20.04 -5.15 -6.60
C ILE A 35 21.04 -5.89 -5.71
N GLU A 36 22.20 -6.23 -6.27
CA GLU A 36 23.34 -6.75 -5.51
C GLU A 36 24.07 -5.58 -4.84
N ALA A 37 24.05 -5.51 -3.51
CA ALA A 37 24.62 -4.38 -2.77
C ALA A 37 26.13 -4.24 -3.00
N GLU A 38 26.82 -5.35 -3.29
CA GLU A 38 28.25 -5.42 -3.58
C GLU A 38 28.60 -4.81 -4.95
N ALA A 39 27.63 -4.73 -5.85
CA ALA A 39 27.80 -4.16 -7.18
C ALA A 39 27.67 -2.62 -7.21
N TYR A 40 27.19 -2.01 -6.13
CA TYR A 40 26.95 -0.58 -6.02
C TYR A 40 27.79 0.04 -4.90
N ASP A 41 28.18 1.30 -5.08
CA ASP A 41 28.78 2.07 -3.99
C ASP A 41 27.72 2.43 -2.93
N GLY A 42 28.18 2.73 -1.71
CA GLY A 42 27.28 3.10 -0.61
C GLY A 42 26.43 4.33 -0.91
N ALA A 43 26.90 5.24 -1.76
CA ALA A 43 26.16 6.43 -2.17
C ALA A 43 24.95 6.07 -3.06
N THR A 44 25.10 5.11 -3.98
CA THR A 44 24.02 4.66 -4.87
C THR A 44 22.96 3.89 -4.09
N VAL A 45 23.37 3.02 -3.17
CA VAL A 45 22.45 2.32 -2.27
C VAL A 45 21.67 3.31 -1.40
N ALA A 46 22.34 4.35 -0.87
CA ALA A 46 21.67 5.40 -0.10
C ALA A 46 20.63 6.18 -0.93
N ARG A 47 20.95 6.53 -2.19
CA ARG A 47 19.99 7.19 -3.08
C ARG A 47 18.79 6.30 -3.40
N LEU A 48 19.02 5.01 -3.65
CA LEU A 48 17.94 4.05 -3.86
C LEU A 48 17.01 4.00 -2.63
N ALA A 49 17.58 3.93 -1.43
CA ALA A 49 16.80 3.99 -0.20
C ALA A 49 15.97 5.28 -0.09
N THR A 50 16.52 6.44 -0.47
CA THR A 50 15.77 7.70 -0.54
C THR A 50 14.58 7.63 -1.51
N HIS A 51 14.78 7.08 -2.72
CA HIS A 51 13.69 6.91 -3.68
C HIS A 51 12.60 5.96 -3.17
N LEU A 52 13.00 4.86 -2.52
CA LEU A 52 12.08 3.89 -1.92
C LEU A 52 11.24 4.53 -0.82
N THR A 53 11.87 5.19 0.16
CA THR A 53 11.16 5.86 1.25
C THR A 53 10.20 6.91 0.71
N ALA A 54 10.64 7.76 -0.24
CA ALA A 54 9.77 8.79 -0.82
C ALA A 54 8.55 8.19 -1.56
N ALA A 55 8.74 7.09 -2.30
CA ALA A 55 7.65 6.42 -3.01
C ALA A 55 6.66 5.75 -2.03
N LEU A 56 7.18 5.08 -0.99
CA LEU A 56 6.37 4.47 0.06
C LEU A 56 5.57 5.52 0.82
N ASP A 57 6.19 6.61 1.26
CA ASP A 57 5.52 7.70 1.97
C ASP A 57 4.42 8.33 1.11
N THR A 58 4.68 8.55 -0.19
CA THR A 58 3.67 9.08 -1.13
C THR A 58 2.46 8.16 -1.22
N ARG A 59 2.68 6.84 -1.38
CA ARG A 59 1.60 5.85 -1.48
C ARG A 59 0.85 5.68 -0.17
N LEU A 60 1.54 5.70 0.97
CA LEU A 60 0.94 5.61 2.30
C LEU A 60 0.06 6.83 2.60
N GLN A 61 0.55 8.04 2.32
CA GLN A 61 -0.23 9.26 2.56
C GLN A 61 -1.50 9.28 1.71
N ALA A 62 -1.37 9.05 0.41
CA ALA A 62 -2.51 9.05 -0.50
C ALA A 62 -3.49 7.91 -0.22
N TRP A 63 -2.99 6.75 0.24
CA TRP A 63 -3.82 5.67 0.75
C TRP A 63 -4.61 6.12 2.00
N ALA A 64 -3.95 6.76 2.96
CA ALA A 64 -4.59 7.23 4.20
C ALA A 64 -5.68 8.27 3.91
N ASP A 65 -5.37 9.25 3.06
CA ASP A 65 -6.32 10.28 2.63
C ASP A 65 -7.55 9.67 1.94
N THR A 66 -7.34 8.65 1.11
CA THR A 66 -8.42 7.96 0.40
C THR A 66 -9.27 7.16 1.37
N LEU A 67 -8.66 6.46 2.33
CA LEU A 67 -9.39 5.70 3.34
C LEU A 67 -10.25 6.61 4.21
N VAL A 68 -9.71 7.74 4.69
CA VAL A 68 -10.47 8.71 5.48
C VAL A 68 -11.70 9.20 4.72
N ARG A 69 -11.52 9.62 3.45
CA ARG A 69 -12.64 10.04 2.60
C ARG A 69 -13.66 8.93 2.35
N ALA A 70 -13.20 7.71 2.11
CA ALA A 70 -14.08 6.57 1.83
C ALA A 70 -14.89 6.15 3.05
N VAL A 71 -14.29 6.20 4.24
CA VAL A 71 -14.97 5.94 5.51
C VAL A 71 -15.98 7.05 5.81
N ASP A 72 -15.62 8.32 5.61
CA ASP A 72 -16.53 9.45 5.80
C ASP A 72 -17.74 9.40 4.85
N ALA A 73 -17.51 9.03 3.58
CA ALA A 73 -18.57 8.92 2.57
C ALA A 73 -19.45 7.67 2.71
N ALA A 74 -19.01 6.64 3.45
CA ALA A 74 -19.78 5.40 3.59
C ALA A 74 -21.04 5.63 4.43
N THR A 75 -22.19 5.33 3.84
CA THR A 75 -23.52 5.57 4.44
C THR A 75 -23.98 4.46 5.38
N ASP A 76 -23.35 3.28 5.32
CA ASP A 76 -23.77 2.07 6.02
C ASP A 76 -22.58 1.16 6.38
N GLU A 77 -22.85 0.18 7.24
CA GLU A 77 -21.85 -0.76 7.77
C GLU A 77 -21.18 -1.60 6.68
N PHE A 78 -21.96 -2.07 5.70
CA PHE A 78 -21.45 -2.92 4.63
C PHE A 78 -20.50 -2.14 3.72
N SER A 79 -20.89 -0.93 3.35
CA SER A 79 -20.04 -0.02 2.57
C SER A 79 -18.73 0.28 3.32
N ALA A 80 -18.80 0.62 4.61
CA ALA A 80 -17.61 0.88 5.42
C ALA A 80 -16.69 -0.34 5.53
N GLY A 81 -17.25 -1.54 5.75
CA GLY A 81 -16.49 -2.79 5.81
C GLY A 81 -15.81 -3.11 4.48
N ARG A 82 -16.48 -2.86 3.35
CA ARG A 82 -15.91 -3.02 2.02
C ARG A 82 -14.73 -2.07 1.79
N GLU A 83 -14.87 -0.79 2.14
CA GLU A 83 -13.78 0.18 1.98
C GLU A 83 -12.57 -0.16 2.86
N LEU A 84 -12.79 -0.64 4.10
CA LEU A 84 -11.71 -1.14 4.96
C LEU A 84 -11.04 -2.40 4.40
N ALA A 85 -11.82 -3.34 3.88
CA ALA A 85 -11.28 -4.54 3.23
C ALA A 85 -10.47 -4.20 1.97
N GLN A 86 -10.94 -3.26 1.16
CA GLN A 86 -10.21 -2.73 0.02
C GLN A 86 -8.91 -2.08 0.51
N ALA A 87 -8.97 -1.19 1.50
CA ALA A 87 -7.82 -0.49 2.05
C ALA A 87 -6.71 -1.43 2.56
N ARG A 88 -7.06 -2.57 3.18
CA ARG A 88 -6.08 -3.61 3.55
C ARG A 88 -5.30 -4.15 2.35
N THR A 89 -5.92 -4.26 1.19
CA THR A 89 -5.24 -4.68 -0.04
C THR A 89 -4.22 -3.66 -0.51
N GLY A 90 -4.50 -2.36 -0.33
CA GLY A 90 -3.55 -1.27 -0.61
C GLY A 90 -2.33 -1.32 0.30
N LEU A 91 -2.55 -1.50 1.62
CA LEU A 91 -1.46 -1.70 2.59
C LEU A 91 -0.62 -2.93 2.26
N ARG A 92 -1.25 -4.02 1.80
CA ARG A 92 -0.51 -5.21 1.37
C ARG A 92 0.43 -4.90 0.20
N SER A 93 -0.03 -4.17 -0.82
CA SER A 93 0.82 -3.76 -1.95
C SER A 93 2.03 -2.93 -1.51
N ILE A 94 1.84 -2.01 -0.56
CA ILE A 94 2.92 -1.18 0.01
C ILE A 94 3.92 -2.06 0.76
N ARG A 95 3.42 -2.99 1.59
CA ARG A 95 4.25 -3.93 2.36
C ARG A 95 5.01 -4.92 1.46
N ASP A 96 4.39 -5.40 0.40
CA ASP A 96 5.03 -6.32 -0.56
C ASP A 96 6.20 -5.62 -1.29
N LEU A 97 6.08 -4.32 -1.59
CA LEU A 97 7.19 -3.55 -2.15
C LEU A 97 8.33 -3.34 -1.14
N ALA A 98 8.00 -3.00 0.11
CA ALA A 98 9.01 -2.85 1.18
C ALA A 98 9.76 -4.17 1.45
N GLY A 99 9.06 -5.30 1.32
CA GLY A 99 9.57 -6.66 1.44
C GLY A 99 10.12 -7.27 0.15
N HIS A 100 10.35 -6.49 -0.91
CA HIS A 100 10.66 -7.06 -2.22
C HIS A 100 12.01 -7.79 -2.25
N HIS A 101 12.03 -9.00 -2.81
CA HIS A 101 13.22 -9.88 -2.84
C HIS A 101 14.37 -9.33 -3.69
N GLY A 102 14.07 -8.44 -4.64
CA GLY A 102 15.07 -7.73 -5.43
C GLY A 102 15.81 -6.63 -4.66
N LEU A 103 15.43 -6.33 -3.41
CA LEU A 103 16.16 -5.38 -2.56
C LEU A 103 17.27 -6.09 -1.77
N PRO A 104 18.36 -5.38 -1.44
CA PRO A 104 19.35 -5.87 -0.49
C PRO A 104 18.71 -6.21 0.86
N GLU A 105 19.09 -7.34 1.46
CA GLU A 105 18.51 -7.88 2.70
C GLU A 105 18.29 -6.81 3.78
N ARG A 106 19.35 -6.08 4.14
CA ARG A 106 19.31 -5.05 5.19
C ARG A 106 18.35 -3.90 4.86
N LEU A 107 18.19 -3.57 3.58
CA LEU A 107 17.29 -2.50 3.15
C LEU A 107 15.84 -3.00 3.19
N ARG A 108 15.60 -4.22 2.72
CA ARG A 108 14.31 -4.91 2.81
C ARG A 108 13.79 -5.02 4.24
N GLU A 109 14.63 -5.49 5.16
CA GLU A 109 14.30 -5.62 6.59
C GLU A 109 13.89 -4.27 7.17
N ARG A 110 14.73 -3.24 6.98
CA ARG A 110 14.46 -1.88 7.51
C ARG A 110 13.20 -1.26 6.94
N LEU A 111 12.96 -1.38 5.63
CA LEU A 111 11.76 -0.83 5.01
C LEU A 111 10.49 -1.54 5.48
N THR A 112 10.55 -2.87 5.62
CA THR A 112 9.44 -3.67 6.16
C THR A 112 9.15 -3.25 7.60
N GLU A 113 10.18 -3.08 8.45
CA GLU A 113 10.01 -2.58 9.82
C GLU A 113 9.40 -1.16 9.89
N VAL A 114 9.73 -0.29 8.94
CA VAL A 114 9.11 1.05 8.87
C VAL A 114 7.63 0.95 8.54
N VAL A 115 7.27 0.22 7.49
CA VAL A 115 5.86 0.05 7.08
C VAL A 115 5.05 -0.68 8.16
N ASP A 116 5.60 -1.74 8.74
CA ASP A 116 4.92 -2.52 9.77
C ASP A 116 4.67 -1.70 11.05
N ARG A 117 5.51 -0.69 11.35
CA ARG A 117 5.28 0.26 12.46
C ARG A 117 4.22 1.31 12.16
N GLN A 118 4.08 1.74 10.90
CA GLN A 118 3.08 2.73 10.52
C GLN A 118 1.65 2.16 10.53
N ILE A 119 1.47 0.87 10.26
CA ILE A 119 0.14 0.24 10.19
C ILE A 119 -0.65 0.38 11.52
N PRO A 120 -0.08 0.07 12.70
CA PRO A 120 -0.75 0.33 13.98
C PRO A 120 -1.06 1.81 14.25
N GLU A 121 -0.18 2.73 13.83
CA GLU A 121 -0.40 4.16 14.02
C GLU A 121 -1.59 4.67 13.19
N LEU A 122 -1.75 4.15 11.97
CA LEU A 122 -2.88 4.43 11.10
C LEU A 122 -4.19 3.87 11.66
N GLN A 123 -4.18 2.64 12.18
CA GLN A 123 -5.32 2.05 12.88
C GLN A 123 -5.74 2.94 14.07
N ALA A 124 -4.78 3.34 14.91
CA ALA A 124 -5.05 4.18 16.07
C ALA A 124 -5.58 5.59 15.70
N GLN A 125 -5.17 6.13 14.55
CA GLN A 125 -5.71 7.39 14.04
C GLN A 125 -7.20 7.28 13.70
N LEU A 126 -7.61 6.21 13.01
CA LEU A 126 -9.02 5.96 12.69
C LEU A 126 -9.86 5.78 13.96
N GLU A 127 -9.32 5.06 14.95
CA GLU A 127 -9.99 4.87 16.24
C GLU A 127 -10.18 6.20 16.98
N ARG A 128 -9.16 7.08 16.99
CA ARG A 128 -9.28 8.41 17.60
C ARG A 128 -10.33 9.28 16.92
N LEU A 129 -10.42 9.26 15.59
CA LEU A 129 -11.46 10.01 14.87
C LEU A 129 -12.87 9.53 15.26
N LEU A 130 -13.07 8.22 15.44
CA LEU A 130 -14.35 7.68 15.92
C LEU A 130 -14.61 8.01 17.40
N GLU A 131 -13.57 8.12 18.22
CA GLU A 131 -13.72 8.62 19.59
C GLU A 131 -14.10 10.09 19.66
N GLU A 132 -13.52 10.93 18.80
CA GLU A 132 -13.86 12.34 18.69
C GLU A 132 -15.32 12.51 18.26
N ALA A 133 -15.76 11.80 17.22
CA ALA A 133 -17.16 11.78 16.80
C ALA A 133 -18.12 11.30 17.92
N ALA A 134 -17.71 10.30 18.70
CA ALA A 134 -18.50 9.83 19.85
C ALA A 134 -18.62 10.88 20.97
N ARG A 135 -17.61 11.76 21.14
CA ARG A 135 -17.66 12.84 22.12
C ARG A 135 -18.59 13.96 21.66
N GLU A 136 -18.64 14.23 20.36
CA GLU A 136 -19.52 15.23 19.75
C GLU A 136 -20.98 14.77 19.74
N GLU A 137 -21.23 13.49 19.43
CA GLU A 137 -22.58 12.89 19.41
C GLU A 137 -22.65 11.57 20.21
N PRO A 138 -22.77 11.60 21.55
CA PRO A 138 -22.69 10.40 22.38
C PRO A 138 -23.79 9.37 22.16
N GLU A 139 -24.96 9.78 21.66
CA GLU A 139 -26.12 8.91 21.42
C GLU A 139 -26.16 8.33 19.99
N ALA A 140 -25.18 8.69 19.16
CA ALA A 140 -25.11 8.26 17.77
C ALA A 140 -24.80 6.76 17.65
N ARG A 141 -25.83 5.96 17.34
CA ARG A 141 -25.68 4.51 17.09
C ARG A 141 -24.70 4.19 15.96
N TRP A 142 -24.62 5.07 14.96
CA TRP A 142 -23.73 4.92 13.81
C TRP A 142 -22.25 4.85 14.22
N VAL A 143 -21.85 5.50 15.33
CA VAL A 143 -20.46 5.50 15.82
C VAL A 143 -20.06 4.13 16.37
N GLU A 144 -20.93 3.52 17.17
CA GLU A 144 -20.65 2.19 17.73
C GLU A 144 -20.70 1.10 16.65
N GLU A 145 -21.62 1.21 15.69
CA GLU A 145 -21.65 0.38 14.49
C GLU A 145 -20.32 0.49 13.72
N ARG A 146 -19.83 1.72 13.50
CA ARG A 146 -18.56 1.93 12.79
C ARG A 146 -17.34 1.40 13.54
N ARG A 147 -17.32 1.52 14.88
CA ARG A 147 -16.27 0.92 15.72
C ARG A 147 -16.25 -0.60 15.60
N ARG A 148 -17.42 -1.23 15.59
CA ARG A 148 -17.52 -2.68 15.37
C ARG A 148 -16.97 -3.05 14.00
N THR A 149 -17.38 -2.35 12.94
CA THR A 149 -16.85 -2.59 11.59
C THR A 149 -15.33 -2.46 11.52
N LEU A 150 -14.76 -1.44 12.17
CA LEU A 150 -13.33 -1.21 12.22
C LEU A 150 -12.58 -2.33 12.96
N ARG A 151 -13.14 -2.83 14.08
CA ARG A 151 -12.59 -3.98 14.81
C ARG A 151 -12.63 -5.25 13.94
N ASP A 152 -13.74 -5.51 13.27
CA ASP A 152 -13.94 -6.69 12.42
C ASP A 152 -13.07 -6.63 11.14
N ASN A 153 -12.67 -5.42 10.73
CA ASN A 153 -11.84 -5.17 9.54
C ASN A 153 -10.52 -4.48 9.84
N ALA A 154 -9.91 -4.78 11.00
CA ALA A 154 -8.70 -4.13 11.46
C ALA A 154 -7.58 -4.14 10.39
N LEU A 155 -6.94 -2.99 10.18
CA LEU A 155 -5.86 -2.82 9.22
C LEU A 155 -4.64 -3.68 9.58
N THR A 156 -4.40 -3.84 10.89
CA THR A 156 -3.33 -4.67 11.46
C THR A 156 -3.41 -6.13 11.07
N ALA A 157 -4.56 -6.61 10.57
CA ALA A 157 -4.69 -7.96 10.02
C ALA A 157 -3.73 -8.24 8.85
N VAL A 158 -3.23 -7.21 8.15
CA VAL A 158 -2.21 -7.33 7.11
C VAL A 158 -0.87 -7.84 7.67
N LEU A 159 -0.54 -7.51 8.93
CA LEU A 159 0.70 -7.93 9.58
C LEU A 159 0.74 -9.43 9.88
N ALA A 160 -0.43 -10.05 10.11
CA ALA A 160 -0.56 -11.48 10.39
C ALA A 160 -0.41 -12.35 9.13
N GLN A 161 -0.43 -11.74 7.94
CA GLN A 161 -0.23 -12.44 6.67
C GLN A 161 1.25 -12.35 6.29
N PRO A 162 1.90 -13.46 5.89
CA PRO A 162 3.23 -13.36 5.29
C PRO A 162 3.14 -12.51 4.02
N SER A 163 4.07 -11.57 3.82
CA SER A 163 4.18 -10.83 2.55
C SER A 163 4.27 -11.84 1.41
N ALA A 164 3.35 -11.78 0.47
CA ALA A 164 3.23 -12.79 -0.56
C ALA A 164 4.24 -12.46 -1.67
N THR A 165 5.45 -12.98 -1.58
CA THR A 165 6.47 -12.84 -2.63
C THR A 165 6.14 -13.67 -3.90
N ALA A 166 4.89 -14.10 -4.09
CA ALA A 166 4.44 -14.83 -5.27
C ALA A 166 3.19 -14.15 -5.87
N PRO A 167 3.18 -13.80 -7.17
CA PRO A 167 2.06 -13.09 -7.77
C PRO A 167 0.84 -14.03 -7.90
N PRO A 168 -0.39 -13.56 -7.66
CA PRO A 168 -1.57 -14.25 -8.16
C PRO A 168 -1.57 -14.22 -9.71
N PRO A 169 -2.01 -15.30 -10.39
CA PRO A 169 -2.07 -15.32 -11.84
C PRO A 169 -3.18 -14.38 -12.32
N GLY A 170 -2.81 -13.18 -12.78
CA GLY A 170 -3.74 -12.19 -13.33
C GLY A 170 -3.42 -10.77 -12.90
N GLY A 171 -2.29 -10.23 -13.35
CA GLY A 171 -1.86 -8.85 -13.12
C GLY A 171 -2.73 -7.85 -13.88
N ALA A 172 -3.95 -7.64 -13.41
CA ALA A 172 -4.60 -6.33 -13.48
C ALA A 172 -4.39 -5.70 -12.12
N ASP A 173 -3.75 -4.53 -12.09
CA ASP A 173 -3.64 -3.74 -10.86
C ASP A 173 -5.07 -3.40 -10.41
N ALA A 174 -5.56 -4.10 -9.37
CA ALA A 174 -6.90 -3.92 -8.85
C ALA A 174 -7.11 -2.51 -8.25
N TRP A 175 -6.06 -1.69 -8.23
CA TRP A 175 -6.00 -0.32 -7.73
C TRP A 175 -5.87 0.75 -8.82
N SER A 176 -5.95 0.41 -10.11
CA SER A 176 -6.17 1.44 -11.13
C SER A 176 -7.59 1.98 -11.00
N TYR A 177 -7.76 3.12 -10.32
CA TYR A 177 -9.02 3.84 -10.33
C TYR A 177 -9.21 4.49 -11.70
N ASP A 178 -10.12 3.94 -12.50
CA ASP A 178 -10.63 4.58 -13.71
C ASP A 178 -11.97 5.26 -13.37
N PRO A 179 -12.06 6.61 -13.31
CA PRO A 179 -13.29 7.33 -13.00
C PRO A 179 -14.39 7.15 -14.06
N ALA A 180 -14.09 6.54 -15.22
CA ALA A 180 -15.04 6.24 -16.29
C ALA A 180 -15.48 4.76 -16.35
N ALA A 181 -14.97 3.90 -15.46
CA ALA A 181 -15.28 2.48 -15.50
C ALA A 181 -16.73 2.16 -15.09
N ALA A 182 -17.54 1.70 -16.04
CA ALA A 182 -18.91 1.25 -15.79
C ALA A 182 -18.96 0.06 -14.81
N PRO A 183 -19.98 -0.02 -13.94
CA PRO A 183 -20.11 -1.08 -12.93
C PRO A 183 -20.21 -2.46 -13.59
N ARG A 184 -19.23 -3.33 -13.30
CA ARG A 184 -19.18 -4.70 -13.83
C ARG A 184 -20.27 -5.57 -13.18
N ARG A 185 -21.42 -5.67 -13.84
CA ARG A 185 -22.55 -6.53 -13.46
C ARG A 185 -22.14 -8.01 -13.66
N ARG A 186 -21.84 -8.73 -12.57
CA ARG A 186 -21.70 -10.19 -12.60
C ARG A 186 -23.07 -10.82 -12.86
N VAL A 187 -23.28 -11.36 -14.06
CA VAL A 187 -24.41 -12.23 -14.36
C VAL A 187 -24.09 -13.61 -13.80
N LEU A 188 -24.75 -13.99 -12.70
CA LEU A 188 -24.89 -15.39 -12.33
C LEU A 188 -25.83 -16.04 -13.36
N ARG A 189 -25.36 -17.12 -13.99
CA ARG A 189 -26.23 -18.02 -14.75
C ARG A 189 -26.64 -19.15 -13.82
N ASP A 190 -27.95 -19.39 -13.76
CA ASP A 190 -28.56 -20.57 -13.12
C ASP A 190 -28.11 -21.88 -13.76
#